data_AF-A0A4P6F390-F1
#
_entry.id   AF-A0A4P6F390-F1
#
_cell.length_a   1.000
_cell.length_b   1.000
_cell.length_c   1.000
_cell.angle_alpha   90.00
_cell.angle_beta   90.00
_cell.angle_gamma   90.00
#
_symmetry.space_group_name_H-M   'P 1'
#
loop_
_entity.id
_entity.type
_entity.pdbx_description
1 polymer ?
#
loop_
_entity_poly.entity_id
_entity_poly.type
_entity_poly.pdbx_seq_one_letter_code
_entity_poly.pdbx_strand_id
1 'polypeptide(L)' 'MALETDKVIWSVQEFAAAVGLSPQGVRDLIFAGRIKAKRHNPDLALRSKYAITTSPVEYRDSLVDA' A
#
# COMPACT_ATOMS: atom_id res chain seq x y z
N MET A 1 21.53 -0.91 -16.20
CA MET A 1 21.22 -0.90 -14.76
C MET A 1 19.72 -1.11 -14.62
N ALA A 2 19.28 -2.37 -14.47
CA ALA A 2 17.89 -2.69 -14.17
C ALA A 2 17.83 -2.94 -12.66
N LEU A 3 17.34 -1.96 -11.90
CA LEU A 3 16.94 -2.18 -10.52
C LEU A 3 15.50 -2.70 -10.56
N GLU A 4 15.33 -3.93 -11.05
CA GLU A 4 14.12 -4.74 -10.85
C GLU A 4 14.08 -5.18 -9.38
N THR A 5 13.92 -4.22 -8.47
CA THR A 5 13.51 -4.55 -7.10
C THR A 5 11.99 -4.71 -7.09
N ASP A 6 11.58 -5.83 -7.67
CA ASP A 6 10.23 -6.41 -7.67
C ASP A 6 9.86 -6.85 -6.24
N LYS A 7 9.76 -5.90 -5.30
CA LYS A 7 9.05 -6.12 -4.03
C LYS A 7 7.63 -5.60 -4.21
N VAL A 8 6.80 -6.47 -4.78
CA VAL A 8 5.40 -6.24 -5.23
C VAL A 8 4.39 -6.15 -4.07
N ILE A 9 4.83 -6.32 -2.83
CA ILE A 9 3.94 -6.40 -1.67
C ILE A 9 4.48 -5.54 -0.53
N TRP A 10 3.75 -4.46 -0.23
CA TRP A 10 3.99 -3.59 0.90
C TRP A 10 2.99 -3.87 2.00
N SER A 11 3.45 -3.94 3.25
CA SER A 11 2.51 -3.88 4.37
C SER A 11 1.98 -2.45 4.54
N VAL A 12 0.83 -2.32 5.21
CA VAL A 12 0.25 -1.00 5.55
C VAL A 12 1.24 -0.12 6.30
N GLN A 13 2.03 -0.69 7.21
CA GLN A 13 3.01 0.08 8.00
C GLN A 13 4.18 0.57 7.15
N GLU A 14 4.72 -0.30 6.28
CA GLU A 14 5.82 0.06 5.39
C GLU A 14 5.39 1.10 4.36
N PHE A 15 4.22 0.91 3.75
CA PHE A 15 3.67 1.85 2.80
C PHE A 15 3.41 3.22 3.47
N ALA A 16 2.79 3.22 4.65
CA ALA A 16 2.54 4.42 5.45
C ALA A 16 3.83 5.20 5.72
N ALA A 17 4.89 4.53 6.16
CA ALA A 17 6.20 5.14 6.38
C ALA A 17 6.80 5.69 5.08
N ALA A 18 6.65 4.98 3.96
CA ALA A 18 7.18 5.41 2.66
C ALA A 18 6.46 6.64 2.08
N VAL A 19 5.14 6.75 2.26
CA VAL A 19 4.36 7.90 1.75
C VAL A 19 4.17 9.02 2.77
N GLY A 20 4.63 8.84 4.02
CA GLY A 20 4.49 9.83 5.09
C GLY A 20 3.05 9.95 5.62
N LEU A 21 2.26 8.87 5.55
CA LEU A 21 0.89 8.82 6.06
C LEU A 21 0.79 8.01 7.34
N SER A 22 -0.33 8.13 8.05
CA SER A 22 -0.66 7.22 9.14
C SER A 22 -1.09 5.85 8.59
N PRO A 23 -0.84 4.73 9.32
CA PRO A 23 -1.33 3.42 8.91
C PRO A 23 -2.86 3.36 8.75
N GLN A 24 -3.60 4.19 9.50
CA GLN A 24 -5.04 4.32 9.35
C GLN A 24 -5.41 5.01 8.03
N GLY A 25 -4.75 6.12 7.68
CA GLY A 25 -4.96 6.80 6.41
C GLY A 25 -4.69 5.90 5.21
N VAL A 26 -3.67 5.03 5.29
CA VAL A 26 -3.41 4.03 4.24
C VAL A 26 -4.56 3.02 4.12
N ARG A 27 -5.16 2.58 5.23
CA ARG A 27 -6.37 1.72 5.16
C ARG A 27 -7.54 2.44 4.54
N ASP A 28 -7.76 3.70 4.89
CA ASP A 28 -8.84 4.50 4.32
C ASP A 28 -8.65 4.67 2.80
N LEU A 29 -7.41 4.84 2.33
CA LEU A 29 -7.09 4.86 0.90
C LEU A 29 -7.35 3.51 0.20
N ILE A 30 -7.09 2.39 0.87
CA ILE A 30 -7.45 1.05 0.36
C ILE A 30 -8.97 0.93 0.25
N PHE A 31 -9.71 1.32 1.29
CA PHE A 31 -11.18 1.26 1.31
C PHE A 31 -11.81 2.21 0.28
N ALA A 32 -11.22 3.37 0.05
CA ALA A 32 -11.62 4.32 -0.98
C ALA A 32 -11.22 3.88 -2.40
N GLY A 33 -10.51 2.75 -2.56
CA GLY A 33 -10.06 2.24 -3.85
C GLY A 33 -8.96 3.10 -4.51
N ARG A 34 -8.33 4.01 -3.75
CA ARG A 34 -7.26 4.90 -4.24
C ARG A 34 -5.92 4.18 -4.38
N ILE A 35 -5.69 3.12 -3.61
CA ILE A 35 -4.53 2.26 -3.73
C ILE A 35 -4.94 0.79 -3.81
N LYS A 36 -4.26 0.02 -4.65
CA LYS A 36 -4.54 -1.41 -4.85
C LYS A 36 -3.92 -2.21 -3.71
N ALA A 37 -4.74 -2.98 -3.01
CA ALA A 37 -4.28 -3.94 -2.03
C ALA A 37 -5.03 -5.26 -2.16
N LYS A 38 -4.30 -6.36 -1.96
CA LYS A 38 -4.88 -7.70 -1.84
C LYS A 38 -4.97 -8.09 -0.37
N ARG A 39 -6.12 -8.62 0.04
CA ARG A 39 -6.28 -9.17 1.39
C ARG A 39 -5.68 -10.56 1.42
N HIS A 40 -4.63 -10.75 2.22
CA HIS A 40 -3.84 -11.99 2.16
C HIS A 40 -4.40 -13.14 3.00
N ASN A 41 -5.43 -12.94 3.84
CA ASN A 41 -6.10 -14.04 4.55
C ASN A 41 -7.51 -13.68 5.05
N PRO A 42 -8.44 -14.67 5.10
CA PRO A 42 -9.72 -14.57 5.80
C PRO A 42 -9.62 -14.80 7.32
N ASP A 43 -8.45 -15.19 7.83
CA ASP A 43 -8.24 -15.52 9.23
C ASP A 43 -8.22 -14.27 10.12
N LEU A 44 -9.25 -14.11 10.95
CA LEU A 44 -9.49 -12.96 11.83
C LEU A 44 -8.38 -12.76 12.89
N ALA A 45 -7.64 -13.81 13.25
CA ALA A 45 -6.65 -13.79 14.33
C ALA A 45 -5.34 -13.08 13.93
N LEU A 46 -5.01 -13.05 12.64
CA LEU A 46 -3.81 -12.42 12.09
C LEU A 46 -4.17 -11.06 11.49
N ARG A 47 -4.49 -10.09 12.36
CA ARG A 47 -4.68 -8.64 12.08
C ARG A 47 -4.44 -8.28 10.61
N SER A 48 -5.51 -8.34 9.81
CA SER A 48 -5.62 -7.97 8.39
C SER A 48 -4.33 -7.44 7.75
N LYS A 49 -3.45 -8.35 7.32
CA LYS A 49 -2.29 -7.98 6.49
C LYS A 49 -2.81 -7.70 5.07
N TYR A 50 -3.11 -6.43 4.80
CA TYR A 50 -3.26 -5.97 3.43
C TYR A 50 -1.88 -5.99 2.77
N ALA A 51 -1.80 -6.68 1.64
CA ALA A 51 -0.65 -6.64 0.74
C ALA A 51 -0.91 -5.54 -0.29
N ILE A 52 -0.34 -4.36 -0.05
CA ILE A 52 -0.46 -3.22 -0.96
C ILE A 52 0.43 -3.51 -2.17
N THR A 53 -0.17 -3.52 -3.34
CA THR A 53 0.53 -3.77 -4.61
C THR A 53 0.86 -2.48 -5.35
N THR A 54 0.20 -1.37 -4.98
CA THR A 54 0.57 -0.03 -5.46
C THR A 54 1.91 0.36 -4.86
N SER A 55 2.85 0.84 -5.67
CA SER A 55 4.09 1.39 -5.16
C SER A 55 3.88 2.79 -4.57
N PRO A 56 4.68 3.19 -3.55
CA PRO A 56 4.66 4.55 -3.03
C PRO A 56 4.93 5.63 -4.10
N VAL A 57 5.70 5.29 -5.13
CA VAL A 57 6.03 6.19 -6.24
C VAL A 57 4.80 6.42 -7.12
N GLU A 58 4.11 5.35 -7.54
CA GLU A 58 2.86 5.45 -8.32
C GLU A 58 1.79 6.25 -7.57
N TYR A 59 1.68 6.06 -6.25
CA TYR A 59 0.76 6.83 -5.44
C TYR A 59 1.10 8.32 -5.44
N ARG A 60 2.38 8.67 -5.24
CA ARG A 60 2.82 10.09 -5.27
C ARG A 60 2.62 10.72 -6.63
N ASP A 61 2.89 10.00 -7.71
CA ASP A 61 2.69 10.47 -9.08
C ASP A 61 1.20 10.81 -9.34
N SER A 62 0.28 9.93 -8.88
CA SER A 62 -1.16 10.16 -8.99
C SER A 62 -1.69 11.36 -8.21
N LEU A 63 -0.94 11.86 -7.22
CA LEU A 63 -1.31 13.05 -6.44
C LEU A 63 -0.83 14.35 -7.10
N VAL A 64 0.20 14.29 -7.95
CA VAL A 64 0.77 15.46 -8.63
C VAL A 64 0.04 15.76 -9.94
N ASP A 65 -0.51 14.74 -10.59
CA ASP A 65 -1.28 14.86 -11.84
C ASP A 65 -2.76 15.26 -11.64
N ALA A 66 -3.26 15.24 -10.40
CA ALA A 66 -4.66 15.53 -10.03
C ALA A 66 -4.90 16.97 -9.59
#